data_AF-A0A959EPB6-F1
#
_entry.id   AF-A0A959EPB6-F1
#
_cell.length_a   1.000
_cell.length_b   1.000
_cell.length_c   1.000
_cell.angle_alpha   90.00
_cell.angle_beta   90.00
_cell.angle_gamma   90.00
#
_symmetry.space_group_name_H-M   'P 1'
#
loop_
_entity.id
_entity.type
_entity.pdbx_description
1 polymer ?
#
loop_
_entity_poly.entity_id
_entity_poly.type
_entity_poly.pdbx_seq_one_letter_code
_entity_poly.pdbx_strand_id
1 'polypeptide(L)'
;GKVEYFEPAPLLAMSVFQYMAGNTDWYIYNLHNLQMAKVPEFDKLIPLPYDFDYAGLVDSYYAIPHESLPIKDVRDRYYVGETCTPAELDEVRGLFIEKKAEVLATVAGFTYLEESEKKGMINYLEDFYEILENPKRAEAIFCK
;
A
#
# COMPACT_ATOMS: atom_id res chain seq x y z
N GLY A 1 -11.51 13.39 -13.45
CA GLY A 1 -12.14 12.09 -13.05
C GLY A 1 -12.26 12.02 -11.52
N LYS A 2 -12.82 10.94 -10.92
CA LYS A 2 -13.03 10.91 -9.45
C LYS A 2 -11.77 11.20 -8.62
N VAL A 3 -10.59 10.93 -9.17
CA VAL A 3 -9.26 11.27 -8.61
C VAL A 3 -9.14 12.75 -8.20
N GLU A 4 -9.72 13.68 -8.95
CA GLU A 4 -9.57 15.13 -8.71
C GLU A 4 -10.25 15.60 -7.40
N TYR A 5 -11.19 14.80 -6.88
CA TYR A 5 -11.88 15.04 -5.61
C TYR A 5 -11.06 14.65 -4.38
N PHE A 6 -9.93 13.97 -4.57
CA PHE A 6 -9.06 13.53 -3.49
C PHE A 6 -7.87 14.46 -3.31
N GLU A 7 -7.39 14.54 -2.08
CA GLU A 7 -6.09 15.17 -1.84
C GLU A 7 -4.96 14.34 -2.42
N PRO A 8 -4.01 14.94 -3.17
CA PRO A 8 -2.95 14.20 -3.84
C PRO A 8 -2.06 13.40 -2.89
N ALA A 9 -1.53 14.04 -1.83
CA ALA A 9 -0.60 13.38 -0.92
C ALA A 9 -1.25 12.22 -0.11
N PRO A 10 -2.45 12.40 0.51
CA PRO A 10 -3.19 11.29 1.11
C PRO A 10 -3.56 10.17 0.13
N LEU A 11 -3.93 10.50 -1.12
CA LEU A 11 -4.22 9.48 -2.14
C LEU A 11 -2.97 8.67 -2.49
N LEU A 12 -1.82 9.33 -2.67
CA LEU A 12 -0.55 8.67 -2.95
C LEU A 12 -0.11 7.82 -1.75
N ALA A 13 -0.20 8.34 -0.52
CA ALA A 13 0.12 7.61 0.69
C ALA A 13 -0.74 6.34 0.84
N MET A 14 -2.05 6.42 0.57
CA MET A 14 -2.93 5.26 0.54
C MET A 14 -2.51 4.26 -0.55
N SER A 15 -2.19 4.74 -1.75
CA SER A 15 -1.77 3.87 -2.88
C SER A 15 -0.45 3.15 -2.58
N VAL A 16 0.52 3.83 -1.96
CA VAL A 16 1.79 3.24 -1.50
C VAL A 16 1.55 2.25 -0.35
N PHE A 17 0.60 2.54 0.56
CA PHE A 17 0.21 1.62 1.63
C PHE A 17 -0.40 0.32 1.08
N GLN A 18 -1.28 0.42 0.09
CA GLN A 18 -1.85 -0.76 -0.56
C GLN A 18 -0.75 -1.59 -1.25
N TYR A 19 0.20 -0.94 -1.92
CA TYR A 19 1.37 -1.61 -2.49
C TYR A 19 2.25 -2.29 -1.42
N MET A 20 2.50 -1.63 -0.28
CA MET A 20 3.21 -2.20 0.86
C MET A 20 2.57 -3.52 1.31
N ALA A 21 1.24 -3.53 1.43
CA ALA A 21 0.46 -4.69 1.83
C ALA A 21 0.32 -5.75 0.70
N GLY A 22 0.73 -5.45 -0.53
CA GLY A 22 0.47 -6.31 -1.69
C GLY A 22 -1.01 -6.39 -2.06
N ASN A 23 -1.79 -5.34 -1.77
CA ASN A 23 -3.22 -5.32 -2.05
C ASN A 23 -3.51 -4.67 -3.41
N THR A 24 -4.10 -5.45 -4.31
CA THR A 24 -4.56 -5.01 -5.63
C THR A 24 -6.08 -4.96 -5.74
N ASP A 25 -6.82 -5.38 -4.71
CA ASP A 25 -8.28 -5.43 -4.70
C ASP A 25 -8.88 -4.11 -4.22
N TRP A 26 -8.57 -3.02 -4.92
CA TRP A 26 -9.15 -1.70 -4.68
C TRP A 26 -9.14 -0.88 -5.97
N TYR A 27 -10.07 0.07 -6.11
CA TYR A 27 -10.06 0.93 -7.30
C TYR A 27 -10.71 2.30 -7.08
N ILE A 28 -9.96 3.37 -7.35
CA ILE A 28 -10.36 4.75 -7.01
C ILE A 28 -11.56 5.26 -7.82
N TYR A 29 -11.73 4.79 -9.05
CA TYR A 29 -12.77 5.31 -9.94
C TYR A 29 -14.18 4.79 -9.62
N ASN A 30 -14.29 3.56 -9.11
CA ASN A 30 -15.57 2.99 -8.68
C ASN A 30 -15.70 2.90 -7.14
N LEU A 31 -14.66 3.27 -6.39
CA LEU A 31 -14.59 3.16 -4.93
C LEU A 31 -14.68 1.71 -4.43
N HIS A 32 -14.22 0.75 -5.23
CA HIS A 32 -14.08 -0.63 -4.79
C HIS A 32 -13.10 -0.70 -3.62
N ASN A 33 -13.56 -1.25 -2.49
CA ASN A 33 -12.82 -1.34 -1.24
C ASN A 33 -12.23 -0.02 -0.72
N LEU A 34 -12.92 1.10 -1.03
CA LEU A 34 -12.57 2.44 -0.58
C LEU A 34 -13.79 3.19 -0.02
N GLN A 35 -13.61 3.83 1.13
CA GLN A 35 -14.50 4.89 1.61
C GLN A 35 -13.84 6.25 1.40
N MET A 36 -14.65 7.31 1.49
CA MET A 36 -14.18 8.70 1.38
C MET A 36 -14.53 9.44 2.66
N ALA A 37 -13.58 10.21 3.18
CA ALA A 37 -13.82 11.10 4.32
C ALA A 37 -13.44 12.54 3.97
N LYS A 38 -14.22 13.48 4.51
CA LYS A 38 -13.84 14.89 4.55
C LYS A 38 -13.34 15.19 5.95
N VAL A 39 -12.10 15.65 6.07
CA VAL A 39 -11.49 16.02 7.35
C VAL A 39 -11.14 17.52 7.37
N PRO A 40 -11.13 18.19 8.53
CA PRO A 40 -10.87 19.62 8.63
C PRO A 40 -9.51 20.08 8.09
N GLU A 41 -8.50 19.20 8.11
CA GLU A 41 -7.11 19.49 7.76
C GLU A 41 -6.86 19.58 6.24
N PHE A 42 -7.80 19.06 5.43
CA PHE A 42 -7.66 18.95 3.99
C PHE A 42 -8.80 19.66 3.27
N ASP A 43 -8.54 20.23 2.09
CA ASP A 43 -9.52 20.94 1.27
C ASP A 43 -10.35 19.99 0.40
N LYS A 44 -9.84 18.79 0.14
CA LYS A 44 -10.48 17.71 -0.61
C LYS A 44 -10.80 16.50 0.27
N LEU A 45 -11.30 15.42 -0.34
CA LEU A 45 -11.57 14.16 0.34
C LEU A 45 -10.27 13.36 0.52
N ILE A 46 -10.24 12.50 1.53
CA ILE A 46 -9.19 11.47 1.69
C ILE A 46 -9.80 10.08 1.43
N PRO A 47 -9.05 9.17 0.77
CA PRO A 47 -9.49 7.79 0.60
C PRO A 47 -9.14 6.96 1.84
N LEU A 48 -10.06 6.12 2.27
CA LEU A 48 -9.89 5.18 3.37
C LEU A 48 -10.05 3.75 2.84
N PRO A 49 -8.96 2.97 2.73
CA PRO A 49 -9.06 1.59 2.28
C PRO A 49 -9.67 0.70 3.37
N TYR A 50 -10.46 -0.27 2.97
CA TYR A 50 -10.99 -1.32 3.83
C TYR A 50 -10.97 -2.65 3.08
N ASP A 51 -11.23 -3.75 3.80
CA ASP A 51 -11.15 -5.13 3.26
C ASP A 51 -9.76 -5.52 2.74
N PHE A 52 -8.99 -6.18 3.60
CA PHE A 52 -7.59 -6.53 3.35
C PHE A 52 -7.36 -8.04 3.27
N ASP A 53 -8.42 -8.83 3.23
CA ASP A 53 -8.34 -10.29 3.15
C ASP A 53 -7.66 -10.80 1.86
N TYR A 54 -7.70 -10.01 0.79
CA TYR A 54 -6.99 -10.22 -0.49
C TYR A 54 -5.57 -9.63 -0.55
N ALA A 55 -5.06 -9.03 0.54
CA ALA A 55 -3.71 -8.47 0.55
C ALA A 55 -2.63 -9.57 0.62
N GLY A 56 -1.56 -9.43 -0.16
CA GLY A 56 -0.40 -10.34 -0.12
C GLY A 56 0.29 -10.46 1.25
N LEU A 57 0.17 -9.44 2.11
CA LEU A 57 0.64 -9.49 3.49
C LEU A 57 -0.20 -10.45 4.36
N VAL A 58 -1.50 -10.61 4.06
CA VAL A 58 -2.41 -11.53 4.75
C VAL A 58 -2.27 -12.95 4.22
N ASP A 59 -2.02 -13.10 2.91
CA ASP A 59 -1.71 -14.39 2.27
C ASP A 59 -2.78 -15.47 2.54
N SER A 60 -4.04 -15.06 2.42
CA SER A 60 -5.16 -15.96 2.67
C SER A 60 -5.25 -17.04 1.58
N TYR A 61 -5.61 -18.27 1.96
CA TYR A 61 -5.61 -19.43 1.06
C TYR A 61 -6.56 -19.32 -0.14
N TYR A 62 -7.51 -18.39 -0.09
CA TYR A 62 -8.52 -18.15 -1.14
C TYR A 62 -8.22 -16.89 -1.96
N ALA A 63 -7.27 -16.06 -1.55
CA ALA A 63 -6.90 -14.89 -2.32
C ALA A 63 -6.16 -15.33 -3.58
N ILE A 64 -6.67 -14.88 -4.73
CA ILE A 64 -6.10 -15.16 -6.05
C ILE A 64 -6.04 -13.83 -6.78
N PRO A 65 -4.93 -13.49 -7.46
CA PRO A 65 -4.86 -12.24 -8.22
C PRO A 65 -5.95 -12.19 -9.30
N HIS A 66 -6.47 -10.98 -9.54
CA HIS A 66 -7.41 -10.79 -10.64
C HIS A 66 -6.75 -11.13 -11.98
N GLU A 67 -7.44 -11.85 -12.86
CA GLU A 67 -6.88 -12.41 -14.11
C GLU A 67 -6.31 -11.37 -15.08
N SER A 68 -6.75 -10.11 -14.96
CA SER A 68 -6.25 -8.99 -15.78
C SER A 68 -4.90 -8.46 -15.32
N LEU A 69 -4.42 -8.85 -14.14
CA LEU A 69 -3.16 -8.37 -13.58
C LEU A 69 -1.99 -9.25 -14.06
N PRO A 70 -0.78 -8.67 -14.26
CA PRO A 70 0.37 -9.41 -14.77
C PRO A 70 1.14 -10.18 -13.67
N ILE A 71 0.48 -10.51 -12.56
CA ILE A 71 1.04 -11.22 -11.41
C ILE A 71 0.45 -12.62 -11.28
N LYS A 72 1.20 -13.54 -10.67
CA LYS A 72 0.79 -14.96 -10.55
C LYS A 72 0.40 -15.33 -9.12
N ASP A 73 0.93 -14.60 -8.16
CA ASP A 73 0.74 -14.82 -6.73
C ASP A 73 0.24 -13.53 -6.07
N VAL A 74 -0.62 -13.61 -5.06
CA VAL A 74 -1.09 -12.42 -4.32
C VAL A 74 0.03 -11.72 -3.56
N ARG A 75 1.12 -12.44 -3.27
CA ARG A 75 2.33 -11.87 -2.67
C ARG A 75 3.17 -11.09 -3.69
N ASP A 76 2.98 -11.29 -4.99
CA ASP A 76 3.63 -10.46 -6.01
C ASP A 76 3.04 -9.04 -5.94
N ARG A 77 3.84 -8.08 -5.47
CA ARG A 77 3.38 -6.68 -5.41
C ARG A 77 3.17 -6.12 -6.81
N TYR A 78 2.01 -5.48 -7.01
CA TYR A 78 1.69 -4.77 -8.24
C TYR A 78 1.05 -3.42 -7.92
N TYR A 79 1.57 -2.35 -8.54
CA TYR A 79 1.05 -1.00 -8.31
C TYR A 79 -0.11 -0.71 -9.26
N VAL A 80 -1.29 -0.45 -8.67
CA VAL A 80 -2.53 -0.13 -9.40
C VAL A 80 -3.01 1.31 -9.17
N GLY A 81 -2.25 2.09 -8.41
CA GLY A 81 -2.55 3.49 -8.13
C GLY A 81 -2.19 4.42 -9.29
N GLU A 82 -2.56 5.70 -9.13
CA GLU A 82 -2.20 6.74 -10.09
C GLU A 82 -0.69 7.00 -10.06
N THR A 83 -0.15 7.42 -11.20
CA THR A 83 1.26 7.84 -11.27
C THR A 83 1.48 9.14 -10.50
N CYS A 84 2.71 9.33 -10.01
CA CYS A 84 3.12 10.53 -9.29
C CYS A 84 4.43 11.10 -9.84
N THR A 85 4.76 12.31 -9.43
CA THR A 85 6.08 12.90 -9.69
C THR A 85 7.10 12.39 -8.65
N PRO A 86 8.41 12.38 -8.98
CA PRO A 86 9.45 12.06 -8.00
C PRO A 86 9.39 12.93 -6.74
N ALA A 87 8.98 14.20 -6.85
CA ALA A 87 8.86 15.10 -5.72
C ALA A 87 7.72 14.71 -4.77
N GLU A 88 6.55 14.38 -5.30
CA GLU A 88 5.42 13.87 -4.50
C GLU A 88 5.76 12.53 -3.85
N LEU A 89 6.45 11.66 -4.59
CA LEU A 89 6.89 10.37 -4.08
C LEU A 89 7.89 10.53 -2.93
N ASP A 90 8.84 11.47 -3.01
CA ASP A 90 9.87 11.65 -1.97
C ASP A 90 9.28 12.02 -0.61
N GLU A 91 8.23 12.85 -0.58
CA GLU A 91 7.53 13.19 0.66
C GLU A 91 6.85 11.96 1.28
N VAL A 92 6.09 11.20 0.47
CA VAL A 92 5.41 9.99 0.93
C VAL A 92 6.43 8.91 1.33
N ARG A 93 7.52 8.72 0.57
CA ARG A 93 8.60 7.80 0.91
C ARG A 93 9.18 8.11 2.29
N GLY A 94 9.45 9.39 2.57
CA GLY A 94 9.96 9.85 3.86
C GLY A 94 9.08 9.41 5.02
N LEU A 95 7.76 9.61 4.90
CA LEU A 95 6.77 9.21 5.91
C LEU A 95 6.84 7.70 6.23
N PHE A 96 6.86 6.85 5.21
CA PHE A 96 6.91 5.40 5.41
C PHE A 96 8.24 4.95 6.00
N ILE A 97 9.37 5.49 5.52
CA ILE A 97 10.70 5.17 6.06
C ILE A 97 10.79 5.56 7.55
N GLU A 98 10.27 6.73 7.93
CA GLU A 98 10.19 7.16 9.33
C GLU A 98 9.38 6.16 10.18
N LYS A 99 8.29 5.61 9.62
CA LYS A 99 7.40 4.67 10.31
C LYS A 99 7.84 3.21 10.26
N LYS A 100 8.92 2.87 9.55
CA LYS A 100 9.41 1.50 9.38
C LYS A 100 9.51 0.73 10.70
N ALA A 101 10.18 1.30 11.70
CA ALA A 101 10.39 0.64 12.98
C ALA A 101 9.07 0.37 13.73
N GLU A 102 8.13 1.32 13.72
CA GLU A 102 6.81 1.18 14.36
C GLU A 102 5.97 0.09 13.68
N VAL A 103 6.00 0.03 12.35
CA VAL A 103 5.26 -0.98 11.57
C VAL A 103 5.79 -2.38 11.85
N LEU A 104 7.11 -2.59 11.79
CA LEU A 104 7.71 -3.90 12.07
C LEU A 104 7.49 -4.34 13.53
N ALA A 105 7.58 -3.40 14.47
CA ALA A 105 7.31 -3.67 15.88
C ALA A 105 5.84 -4.07 16.12
N THR A 106 4.90 -3.51 15.36
CA THR A 106 3.48 -3.86 15.45
C THR A 106 3.26 -5.35 15.13
N VAL A 107 3.89 -5.85 14.07
CA VAL A 107 3.80 -7.28 13.70
C VAL A 107 4.50 -8.15 14.74
N ALA A 108 5.72 -7.79 15.14
CA ALA A 108 6.50 -8.56 16.11
C ALA A 108 5.78 -8.69 17.47
N GLY A 109 5.10 -7.62 17.90
CA GLY A 109 4.37 -7.55 19.16
C GLY A 109 2.97 -8.18 19.14
N PHE A 110 2.47 -8.63 17.99
CA PHE A 110 1.10 -9.13 17.88
C PHE A 110 0.99 -10.56 18.44
N THR A 111 0.32 -10.72 19.57
CA THR A 111 0.35 -11.97 20.37
C THR A 111 -0.46 -13.12 19.79
N TYR A 112 -1.33 -12.88 18.81
CA TYR A 112 -2.19 -13.91 18.22
C TYR A 112 -1.63 -14.53 16.94
N LEU A 113 -0.44 -14.08 16.48
CA LEU A 113 0.27 -14.70 15.36
C LEU A 113 1.36 -15.63 15.86
N GLU A 114 1.55 -16.75 15.17
CA GLU A 114 2.67 -17.65 15.44
C GLU A 114 4.00 -17.02 14.95
N GLU A 115 5.12 -17.41 15.56
CA GLU A 115 6.43 -16.82 15.26
C GLU A 115 6.85 -16.99 13.79
N SER A 116 6.44 -18.08 13.14
CA SER A 116 6.69 -18.30 11.71
C SER A 116 5.92 -17.32 10.83
N GLU A 117 4.67 -17.00 11.18
CA GLU A 117 3.83 -16.06 10.44
C GLU A 117 4.37 -14.64 10.59
N LYS A 118 4.71 -14.24 11.84
CA LYS A 118 5.37 -12.96 12.10
C LYS A 118 6.62 -12.79 11.27
N LYS A 119 7.48 -13.80 11.23
CA LYS A 119 8.72 -13.78 10.43
C LYS A 119 8.42 -13.61 8.94
N GLY A 120 7.43 -14.33 8.40
CA GLY A 120 7.02 -14.21 7.00
C GLY A 120 6.51 -12.80 6.67
N MET A 121 5.67 -12.23 7.53
CA MET A 121 5.14 -10.88 7.39
C MET A 121 6.23 -9.81 7.50
N ILE A 122 7.13 -9.94 8.48
CA ILE A 122 8.26 -9.02 8.66
C ILE A 122 9.17 -9.03 7.43
N ASN A 123 9.59 -10.20 6.96
CA ASN A 123 10.41 -10.31 5.76
C ASN A 123 9.71 -9.65 4.55
N TYR A 124 8.41 -9.91 4.39
CA TYR A 124 7.63 -9.30 3.31
C TYR A 124 7.64 -7.77 3.39
N LEU A 125 7.44 -7.20 4.58
CA LEU A 125 7.48 -5.75 4.80
C LEU A 125 8.89 -5.18 4.60
N GLU A 126 9.93 -5.89 5.05
CA GLU A 126 11.33 -5.51 4.82
C GLU A 126 11.65 -5.40 3.33
N ASP A 127 11.21 -6.35 2.50
CA ASP A 127 11.35 -6.29 1.04
C ASP A 127 10.71 -5.02 0.45
N PHE A 128 9.57 -4.57 0.99
CA PHE A 128 8.96 -3.30 0.58
C PHE A 128 9.83 -2.11 0.97
N TYR A 129 10.38 -2.10 2.19
CA TYR A 129 11.24 -1.01 2.62
C TYR A 129 12.55 -0.95 1.84
N GLU A 130 13.12 -2.09 1.43
CA GLU A 130 14.30 -2.10 0.53
C GLU A 130 14.01 -1.45 -0.82
N ILE A 131 12.80 -1.65 -1.36
CA ILE A 131 12.34 -0.95 -2.57
C ILE A 131 12.25 0.56 -2.28
N LEU A 132 11.60 0.92 -1.18
CA LEU A 132 11.30 2.30 -0.85
C LEU A 132 12.56 3.11 -0.52
N GLU A 133 13.55 2.50 0.13
CA GLU A 133 14.85 3.09 0.47
C GLU A 133 15.76 3.31 -0.75
N ASN A 134 15.42 2.72 -1.90
CA ASN A 134 16.10 2.96 -3.18
C ASN A 134 15.25 3.87 -4.07
N PRO A 135 15.54 5.19 -4.16
CA PRO A 135 14.71 6.16 -4.89
C PRO A 135 14.43 5.74 -6.33
N LYS A 136 15.44 5.26 -7.07
CA LYS A 136 15.29 4.82 -8.46
C LYS A 136 14.35 3.63 -8.60
N ARG A 137 14.37 2.68 -7.67
CA ARG A 137 13.45 1.54 -7.68
C ARG A 137 12.03 1.99 -7.35
N ALA A 138 11.86 2.85 -6.35
CA ALA A 138 10.57 3.40 -5.97
C ALA A 138 9.95 4.21 -7.12
N GLU A 139 10.69 5.14 -7.72
CA GLU A 139 10.25 5.94 -8.88
C GLU A 139 9.86 5.04 -10.05
N ALA A 140 10.65 3.99 -10.34
CA ALA A 140 10.32 3.03 -11.38
C ALA A 140 9.08 2.18 -11.08
N ILE A 141 8.47 2.26 -9.89
CA ILE A 141 7.22 1.58 -9.57
C ILE A 141 6.06 2.59 -9.56
N PHE A 142 6.24 3.74 -8.90
CA PHE A 142 5.16 4.67 -8.58
C PHE A 142 5.05 5.88 -9.53
N CYS A 143 6.10 6.22 -10.28
CA CYS A 143 6.15 7.42 -11.13
C CYS A 143 6.16 7.12 -12.63
N LYS A 144 5.56 6.00 -13.04
CA LYS A 144 5.55 5.52 -14.43
C LYS A 144 4.47 6.13 -15.31
#